data_AF-A0AAQ4EC95-F1
#
_entry.id   AF-A0AAQ4EC95-F1
#
_cell.length_a   1.000
_cell.length_b   1.000
_cell.length_c   1.000
_cell.angle_alpha   90.00
_cell.angle_beta   90.00
_cell.angle_gamma   90.00
#
_symmetry.space_group_name_H-M   'P 1'
#
loop_
_entity.id
_entity.type
_entity.pdbx_description
1 polymer ?
#
loop_
_entity_poly.entity_id
_entity_poly.type
_entity_poly.pdbx_seq_one_letter_code
_entity_poly.pdbx_strand_id
1 'polypeptide(L)'
;MIRETCFRRADFVVLYVGGNDLDRGDDPREIASDIKDLALLLQELVASVVLVFKVLPRHCDDPHKARFEDRRRCQLNRRLTATMKRLSDVHVLHPEHRFLDAS
;
A
#
# COMPACT_ATOMS: atom_id res chain seq x y z
N MET A 1 -11.97 -30.75 -15.71
CA MET A 1 -10.53 -30.82 -15.96
C MET A 1 -10.02 -29.39 -16.08
N ILE A 2 -9.65 -28.77 -14.97
CA ILE A 2 -9.07 -27.42 -14.99
C ILE A 2 -7.65 -27.62 -15.49
N ARG A 3 -7.33 -27.03 -16.65
CA ARG A 3 -5.96 -27.01 -17.14
C ARG A 3 -5.13 -26.32 -16.07
N GLU A 4 -4.14 -27.02 -15.53
CA GLU A 4 -3.04 -26.42 -14.79
C GLU A 4 -2.37 -25.44 -15.75
N THR A 5 -2.86 -24.20 -15.77
CA THR A 5 -2.05 -23.08 -16.20
C THR A 5 -0.90 -23.06 -15.23
N CYS A 6 0.25 -23.58 -15.66
CA CYS A 6 1.50 -23.50 -14.95
C CYS A 6 1.84 -22.02 -14.80
N PHE A 7 1.23 -21.35 -13.83
CA PHE A 7 1.51 -19.97 -13.52
C PHE A 7 2.94 -19.96 -13.01
N ARG A 8 3.87 -19.56 -13.88
CA ARG A 8 5.22 -19.21 -13.44
C ARG A 8 5.04 -18.13 -12.38
N ARG A 9 5.67 -18.34 -11.21
CA ARG A 9 5.75 -17.30 -10.19
C ARG A 9 6.32 -16.04 -10.84
N ALA A 10 5.76 -14.90 -10.47
CA ALA A 10 6.31 -13.63 -10.87
C ALA A 10 7.61 -13.37 -10.09
N ASP A 11 8.53 -12.63 -10.70
CA ASP A 11 9.77 -12.22 -10.02
C ASP A 11 9.48 -11.30 -8.82
N PHE A 12 8.48 -10.42 -8.98
CA PHE A 12 7.97 -9.56 -7.93
C PHE A 12 6.52 -9.18 -8.19
N VAL A 13 5.83 -8.70 -7.15
CA VAL A 13 4.52 -8.07 -7.27
C VAL A 13 4.55 -6.66 -6.70
N VAL A 14 3.70 -5.78 -7.24
CA VAL A 14 3.53 -4.41 -6.75
C VAL A 14 2.12 -4.26 -6.19
N LEU A 15 2.03 -3.78 -4.96
CA LEU A 15 0.80 -3.45 -4.25
C LEU A 15 0.66 -1.93 -4.14
N TYR A 16 -0.43 -1.40 -4.66
CA TYR A 16 -0.84 -0.01 -4.45
C TYR A 16 -2.34 0.05 -4.17
N VAL A 17 -2.69 0.04 -2.89
CA VAL A 17 -4.05 -0.10 -2.35
C VAL A 17 -4.20 0.73 -1.07
N GLY A 18 -5.40 0.82 -0.50
CA GLY A 18 -5.67 1.55 0.75
C GLY A 18 -6.12 3.00 0.59
N GLY A 19 -5.96 3.59 -0.60
CA GLY A 19 -6.36 4.98 -0.85
C GLY A 19 -7.87 5.18 -0.81
N ASN A 20 -8.65 4.25 -1.35
CA ASN A 20 -10.12 4.36 -1.36
C ASN A 20 -10.72 4.01 0.01
N ASP A 21 -10.08 3.14 0.77
CA ASP A 21 -10.45 2.78 2.15
C ASP A 21 -10.27 3.99 3.07
N LEU A 22 -9.17 4.73 2.90
CA LEU A 22 -8.98 6.02 3.56
C LEU A 22 -10.11 7.01 3.24
N ASP A 23 -10.45 7.17 1.96
CA ASP A 23 -11.52 8.09 1.52
C ASP A 23 -12.89 7.71 2.09
N ARG A 24 -13.16 6.41 2.27
CA ARG A 24 -14.38 5.90 2.89
C ARG A 24 -14.46 6.12 4.40
N GLY A 25 -13.34 6.45 5.03
CA GLY A 25 -13.29 6.73 6.47
C GLY A 25 -12.72 5.58 7.31
N ASP A 26 -12.20 4.52 6.69
CA ASP A 26 -11.74 3.31 7.39
C ASP A 26 -10.52 3.60 8.29
N ASP A 27 -10.34 2.85 9.39
CA ASP A 27 -9.22 3.10 10.32
C ASP A 27 -7.89 2.74 9.62
N PRO A 28 -6.89 3.65 9.58
CA PRO A 28 -5.54 3.35 9.10
C PRO A 28 -4.88 2.10 9.71
N ARG A 29 -5.31 1.65 10.89
CA ARG A 29 -4.88 0.39 11.52
C ARG A 29 -5.41 -0.83 10.78
N GLU A 30 -6.70 -0.84 10.50
CA GLU A 30 -7.39 -1.94 9.82
C GLU A 30 -6.88 -2.04 8.38
N ILE A 31 -6.84 -0.92 7.66
CA ILE A 31 -6.28 -0.85 6.31
C ILE A 31 -4.84 -1.41 6.28
N ALA A 32 -3.99 -1.03 7.23
CA ALA A 32 -2.61 -1.54 7.28
C ALA A 32 -2.53 -3.05 7.58
N SER A 33 -3.49 -3.59 8.34
CA SER A 33 -3.60 -5.03 8.61
C SER A 33 -4.01 -5.78 7.35
N ASP A 34 -5.03 -5.31 6.64
CA ASP A 34 -5.54 -5.95 5.44
C ASP A 34 -4.48 -5.96 4.32
N ILE A 35 -3.73 -4.86 4.18
CA ILE A 35 -2.61 -4.78 3.22
C ILE A 35 -1.49 -5.76 3.60
N LYS A 36 -1.23 -5.97 4.90
CA LYS A 36 -0.25 -6.94 5.38
C LYS A 36 -0.66 -8.36 5.01
N ASP A 37 -1.91 -8.71 5.27
CA ASP A 37 -2.42 -10.06 5.00
C ASP A 37 -2.45 -10.34 3.49
N LEU A 38 -2.80 -9.34 2.68
CA LEU A 38 -2.68 -9.42 1.22
C LEU A 38 -1.24 -9.58 0.75
N ALA A 39 -0.29 -8.83 1.32
CA ALA A 39 1.13 -8.94 0.96
C ALA A 39 1.67 -10.35 1.26
N LEU A 40 1.31 -10.92 2.41
CA LEU A 40 1.70 -12.28 2.78
C LEU A 40 1.09 -13.32 1.82
N LEU A 41 -0.19 -13.18 1.48
CA LEU A 41 -0.87 -14.07 0.55
C LEU A 41 -0.21 -14.04 -0.84
N LEU A 42 0.12 -12.85 -1.35
CA LEU A 42 0.81 -12.71 -2.64
C LEU A 42 2.25 -13.23 -2.58
N GLN A 43 2.92 -13.06 -1.44
CA GLN A 43 4.24 -13.62 -1.21
C GLN A 43 4.20 -15.16 -1.19
N GLU A 44 3.14 -15.77 -0.69
CA GLU A 44 3.01 -17.22 -0.68
C GLU A 44 2.70 -17.76 -2.08
N LEU A 45 1.71 -17.16 -2.75
CA LEU A 45 1.09 -17.73 -3.94
C LEU A 45 1.65 -17.23 -5.28
N VAL A 46 2.23 -16.02 -5.33
CA VAL A 46 2.48 -15.31 -6.60
C VAL A 46 3.95 -14.98 -6.83
N ALA A 47 4.62 -14.31 -5.90
CA ALA A 47 5.99 -13.81 -6.05
C ALA A 47 6.78 -13.98 -4.75
N SER A 48 8.12 -14.06 -4.78
CA SER A 48 8.91 -14.05 -3.54
C SER A 48 9.09 -12.65 -2.98
N VAL A 49 9.12 -11.64 -3.86
CA VAL A 49 9.29 -10.22 -3.52
C VAL A 49 7.98 -9.46 -3.68
N VAL A 50 7.61 -8.69 -2.65
CA VAL A 50 6.41 -7.83 -2.66
C VAL A 50 6.80 -6.38 -2.42
N LEU A 51 6.39 -5.49 -3.33
CA LEU A 51 6.65 -4.06 -3.25
C LEU A 51 5.36 -3.33 -2.90
N VAL A 52 5.27 -2.73 -1.71
CA VAL A 52 4.09 -2.01 -1.22
C VAL A 52 4.30 -0.52 -1.34
N PHE A 53 3.52 0.15 -2.18
CA PHE A 53 3.56 1.61 -2.29
C PHE A 53 2.85 2.28 -1.10
N LYS A 54 3.45 3.35 -0.59
CA LYS A 54 2.76 4.31 0.27
C LYS A 54 1.60 4.97 -0.49
N VAL A 55 0.53 5.29 0.24
CA VAL A 55 -0.61 6.03 -0.31
C VAL A 55 -0.21 7.46 -0.60
N LEU A 56 -0.48 7.89 -1.83
CA LEU A 56 -0.17 9.21 -2.35
C LEU A 56 -1.12 10.29 -1.80
N PRO A 57 -0.66 11.55 -1.71
CA PRO A 57 -1.56 12.68 -1.50
C PRO A 57 -2.64 12.72 -2.59
N ARG A 58 -3.86 13.11 -2.21
CA ARG A 58 -4.95 13.41 -3.15
C ARG A 58 -5.22 14.91 -3.13
N HIS A 59 -5.67 15.44 -4.26
CA HIS A 59 -6.10 16.83 -4.33
C HIS A 59 -7.42 16.98 -3.55
N CYS A 60 -7.51 18.03 -2.74
CA CYS A 60 -8.69 18.35 -1.95
C CYS A 60 -8.83 19.88 -1.92
N ASP A 61 -9.96 20.39 -2.42
CA ASP A 61 -10.19 21.84 -2.55
C ASP A 61 -10.42 22.53 -1.19
N ASP A 62 -10.86 21.77 -0.18
CA ASP A 62 -11.08 22.28 1.18
C ASP A 62 -9.80 22.13 2.02
N PRO A 63 -9.16 23.23 2.45
CA PRO A 63 -7.93 23.18 3.24
C PRO A 63 -8.06 22.46 4.60
N HIS A 64 -9.23 22.52 5.23
CA HIS A 64 -9.47 21.86 6.51
C HIS A 64 -9.58 20.34 6.32
N LYS A 65 -10.30 19.92 5.28
CA LYS A 65 -10.42 18.51 4.91
C LYS A 65 -9.09 17.95 4.41
N ALA A 66 -8.35 18.71 3.59
CA ALA A 66 -7.03 18.34 3.08
C ALA A 66 -6.05 18.00 4.21
N ARG A 67 -5.98 18.83 5.26
CA ARG A 67 -5.12 18.58 6.43
C ARG A 67 -5.52 17.32 7.18
N PHE A 68 -6.82 17.06 7.33
CA PHE A 68 -7.32 15.87 8.01
C PHE A 68 -7.01 14.59 7.23
N GLU A 69 -7.25 14.60 5.93
CA GLU A 69 -6.94 13.49 5.02
C GLU A 69 -5.43 13.22 4.97
N ASP A 70 -4.61 14.27 4.87
CA ASP A 70 -3.15 14.13 4.88
C ASP A 70 -2.63 13.53 6.19
N ARG A 71 -3.23 13.90 7.34
CA ARG A 71 -2.90 13.30 8.63
C ARG A 71 -3.21 11.80 8.66
N ARG A 72 -4.38 11.39 8.18
CA ARG A 72 -4.79 9.97 8.12
C ARG A 72 -3.91 9.18 7.16
N ARG A 73 -3.60 9.74 5.99
CA ARG A 73 -2.66 9.20 5.03
C ARG A 73 -1.25 9.01 5.61
N CYS A 74 -0.72 10.04 6.28
CA CYS A 74 0.56 9.96 6.98
C CYS A 74 0.56 8.87 8.06
N GLN A 75 -0.55 8.74 8.80
CA GLN A 75 -0.72 7.70 9.80
C GLN A 75 -0.70 6.29 9.17
N LEU A 76 -1.43 6.08 8.07
CA LEU A 76 -1.41 4.83 7.32
C LEU A 76 0.00 4.51 6.82
N ASN A 77 0.66 5.45 6.16
CA ASN A 77 2.00 5.26 5.60
C ASN A 77 3.06 4.93 6.67
N ARG A 78 2.97 5.55 7.84
CA ARG A 78 3.83 5.21 9.00
C ARG A 78 3.56 3.79 9.48
N ARG A 79 2.29 3.38 9.56
CA ARG A 79 1.90 2.02 9.96
C ARG A 79 2.37 0.98 8.95
N LEU A 80 2.12 1.19 7.66
CA LEU A 80 2.63 0.31 6.59
C LEU A 80 4.14 0.14 6.70
N THR A 81 4.89 1.24 6.87
CA THR A 81 6.35 1.16 7.04
C THR A 81 6.74 0.32 8.27
N ALA A 82 6.09 0.53 9.42
CA ALA A 82 6.40 -0.19 10.65
C ALA A 82 6.01 -1.68 10.59
N THR A 83 4.88 -2.00 9.96
CA THR A 83 4.36 -3.36 9.81
C THR A 83 5.18 -4.16 8.82
N MET A 84 5.42 -3.62 7.61
CA MET A 84 6.08 -4.36 6.54
C MET A 84 7.58 -4.54 6.76
N LYS A 85 8.25 -3.64 7.48
CA LYS A 85 9.69 -3.77 7.80
C LYS A 85 10.02 -5.06 8.58
N ARG A 86 9.02 -5.71 9.18
CA ARG A 86 9.17 -6.96 9.93
C ARG A 86 8.99 -8.21 9.06
N LEU A 87 8.59 -8.06 7.80
CA LEU A 87 8.37 -9.15 6.87
C LEU A 87 9.60 -9.30 5.95
N SER A 88 10.03 -10.53 5.70
CA SER A 88 11.10 -10.81 4.74
C SER A 88 10.63 -10.50 3.33
N ASP A 89 11.49 -9.88 2.50
CA ASP A 89 11.23 -9.63 1.07
C ASP A 89 9.93 -8.85 0.75
N VAL A 90 9.42 -8.10 1.74
CA VAL A 90 8.35 -7.11 1.55
C VAL A 90 8.94 -5.72 1.74
N HIS A 91 8.94 -4.90 0.70
CA HIS A 91 9.55 -3.58 0.69
C HIS A 91 8.51 -2.49 0.54
N VAL A 92 8.60 -1.45 1.38
CA VAL A 92 7.73 -0.28 1.27
C VAL A 92 8.39 0.77 0.38
N LEU A 93 7.72 1.16 -0.69
CA LEU A 93 8.16 2.17 -1.64
C LEU A 93 7.55 3.53 -1.31
N HIS A 94 8.38 4.57 -1.34
CA HIS A 94 8.00 5.95 -1.04
C HIS A 94 8.11 6.82 -2.30
N PRO A 95 7.03 6.97 -3.08
CA PRO A 95 7.07 7.71 -4.34
C PRO A 95 6.95 9.24 -4.21
N GLU A 96 6.63 9.78 -3.02
CA GLU A 96 6.22 11.18 -2.82
C GLU A 96 7.20 12.23 -3.36
N HIS A 97 8.51 11.96 -3.35
CA HIS A 97 9.51 12.87 -3.89
C HIS A 97 9.27 13.24 -5.36
N ARG A 98 8.54 12.42 -6.12
CA ARG A 98 8.25 12.67 -7.54
C ARG A 98 6.91 13.36 -7.81
N PHE A 99 6.06 13.50 -6.78
CA PHE A 99 4.73 14.11 -6.92
C PHE A 99 4.68 15.55 -6.39
N LEU A 100 5.65 15.95 -5.57
CA LEU A 100 5.75 17.29 -5.00
C LEU A 100 6.62 18.27 -5.83
N ASP A 101 7.36 17.76 -6.83
CA ASP A 101 8.24 18.57 -7.72
C ASP A 101 7.52 19.13 -8.97
N ALA A 102 6.19 19.27 -8.93
CA ALA A 102 5.39 19.80 -10.04
C ALA A 102 4.97 21.28 -9.85
N SER A 103 5.72 22.03 -9.05
CA SER A 103 5.52 23.46 -8.79
C SER A 103 6.76 24.28 -9.15
#